data_AF-A0AAD8P9V4-F1
#
_entry.id   AF-A0AAD8P9V4-F1
#
_cell.length_a   1.000
_cell.length_b   1.000
_cell.length_c   1.000
_cell.angle_alpha   90.00
_cell.angle_beta   90.00
_cell.angle_gamma   90.00
#
_symmetry.space_group_name_H-M   'P 1'
#
loop_
_entity.id
_entity.type
_entity.pdbx_description
1 polymer ?
#
loop_
_entity_poly.entity_id
_entity_poly.type
_entity_poly.pdbx_seq_one_letter_code
_entity_poly.pdbx_strand_id
1 'polypeptide(L)'
;MAEDLCNNAIEGLKKLLSERSDLESVAAAKIEQLTATLEAASSIERIKTGFAHFKTEKFEKNPSLYEQLTNGQHPKFMVFACSDSRVCPSHILDFQPGEAFMVRNIANMVPPYDKIKYTGVGAALEYAVLHLKVENILVMGHSCCGGIKGLMSIPDDGSTSSDFIEDWVKICSSAKNKVKAEFKDLDPAEQCTKVEMEAVNVSLGNLLTYPFVEAAVMNRTLSLKGGYYNFVKATFDIWCLDHGVSPSLTVV
;
A
#
# COMPACT_ATOMS: atom_id res chain seq x y z
N MET A 1 27.83 24.62 -18.09
CA MET A 1 28.54 23.75 -19.07
C MET A 1 27.63 22.68 -19.68
N ALA A 2 27.07 21.72 -18.93
CA ALA A 2 26.20 20.68 -19.51
C ALA A 2 24.83 21.23 -19.96
N GLU A 3 24.24 22.15 -19.20
CA GLU A 3 22.98 22.83 -19.56
C GLU A 3 23.13 23.72 -20.80
N ASP A 4 24.26 24.44 -20.95
CA ASP A 4 24.53 25.31 -22.10
C ASP A 4 24.68 24.52 -23.41
N LEU A 5 25.28 23.33 -23.35
CA LEU A 5 25.40 22.41 -24.48
C LEU A 5 24.05 21.85 -24.91
N CYS A 6 23.16 21.55 -23.95
CA CYS A 6 21.82 21.05 -24.25
C CYS A 6 20.94 22.14 -24.89
N ASN A 7 21.02 23.37 -24.38
CA ASN A 7 20.26 24.50 -24.91
C ASN A 7 20.68 24.87 -26.34
N ASN A 8 21.99 24.90 -26.63
CA ASN A 8 22.49 25.16 -27.98
C ASN A 8 22.09 24.05 -28.98
N ALA A 9 22.05 22.79 -28.54
CA ALA A 9 21.61 21.67 -29.37
C ALA A 9 20.10 21.74 -29.69
N ILE A 10 19.29 22.14 -28.71
CA ILE A 10 17.84 22.34 -28.88
C ILE A 10 17.56 23.47 -29.89
N GLU A 11 18.31 24.57 -29.83
CA GLU A 11 18.13 25.72 -30.73
C GLU A 11 18.53 25.40 -32.17
N GLY A 12 19.62 24.65 -32.36
CA GLY A 12 20.03 24.14 -33.68
C GLY A 12 18.99 23.18 -34.29
N LEU A 13 18.39 22.31 -33.47
CA LEU A 13 17.32 21.41 -33.92
C LEU A 13 16.07 22.17 -34.36
N LYS A 14 15.65 23.18 -33.58
CA LYS A 14 14.48 24.02 -33.91
C LYS A 14 14.64 24.75 -35.24
N LYS A 15 15.84 25.28 -35.52
CA LYS A 15 16.13 25.95 -36.78
C LYS A 15 16.02 24.99 -37.97
N LEU A 16 16.62 23.80 -37.86
CA LEU A 16 16.56 22.77 -38.91
C LEU A 16 15.13 22.29 -39.20
N LEU A 17 14.28 22.25 -38.18
CA LEU A 17 12.87 21.87 -38.32
C LEU A 17 12.04 22.95 -39.01
N SER A 18 12.36 24.23 -38.80
CA SER A 18 11.67 25.35 -39.46
C SER A 18 11.96 25.45 -40.97
N GLU A 19 13.10 24.90 -41.42
CA GLU A 19 13.54 24.94 -42.83
C GLU A 19 13.07 23.72 -43.65
N ARG A 20 12.50 22.68 -42.99
CA ARG A 20 12.15 21.39 -43.60
C ARG A 20 10.79 20.87 -43.12
N SER A 21 9.71 21.54 -43.56
CA SER A 21 8.33 21.20 -43.19
C SER A 21 7.90 19.77 -43.62
N ASP A 22 8.61 19.16 -44.56
CA ASP A 22 8.43 17.77 -45.00
C ASP A 22 8.86 16.73 -43.95
N LEU A 23 9.69 17.14 -42.98
CA LEU A 23 10.27 16.26 -41.97
C LEU A 23 9.62 16.41 -40.59
N GLU A 24 8.62 17.29 -40.42
CA GLU A 24 8.01 17.58 -39.12
C GLU A 24 7.50 16.33 -38.40
N SER A 25 6.80 15.43 -39.11
CA SER A 25 6.27 14.19 -38.52
C SER A 25 7.37 13.19 -38.16
N VAL A 26 8.41 13.06 -39.00
CA VAL A 26 9.56 12.18 -38.78
C VAL A 26 10.40 12.69 -37.61
N ALA A 27 10.58 14.00 -37.52
CA ALA A 27 11.32 14.63 -36.45
C ALA A 27 10.56 14.62 -35.13
N ALA A 28 9.24 14.84 -35.13
CA ALA A 28 8.40 14.71 -33.95
C ALA A 28 8.49 13.29 -33.36
N ALA A 29 8.35 12.26 -34.21
CA ALA A 29 8.51 10.86 -33.79
C ALA A 29 9.92 10.57 -33.22
N LYS A 30 10.97 11.15 -33.82
CA LYS A 30 12.36 10.95 -33.36
C LYS A 30 12.66 11.72 -32.07
N ILE A 31 12.07 12.90 -31.88
CA ILE A 31 12.13 13.65 -30.62
C ILE A 31 11.40 12.89 -29.52
N GLU A 32 10.19 12.39 -29.77
CA GLU A 32 9.44 11.57 -28.81
C GLU A 32 10.24 10.32 -28.41
N GLN A 33 10.85 9.64 -29.38
CA GLN A 33 11.72 8.49 -29.13
C GLN A 33 12.96 8.86 -28.29
N LEU A 34 13.62 9.98 -28.58
CA LEU A 34 14.79 10.45 -27.84
C LEU A 34 14.41 10.90 -26.42
N THR A 35 13.27 11.57 -26.23
CA THR A 35 12.74 11.97 -24.93
C THR A 35 12.39 10.74 -24.10
N ALA A 36 11.68 9.76 -24.65
CA ALA A 36 11.38 8.51 -23.95
C ALA A 36 12.66 7.73 -23.58
N THR A 37 13.67 7.73 -24.44
CA THR A 37 14.98 7.11 -24.16
C THR A 37 15.70 7.85 -23.02
N LEU A 38 15.65 9.18 -23.00
CA LEU A 38 16.26 10.00 -21.95
C LEU A 38 15.54 9.84 -20.61
N GLU A 39 14.21 9.74 -20.60
CA GLU A 39 13.39 9.45 -19.42
C GLU A 39 13.59 8.03 -18.89
N ALA A 40 13.76 7.04 -19.78
CA ALA A 40 14.11 5.69 -19.38
C ALA A 40 15.52 5.63 -18.76
N ALA A 41 16.48 6.33 -19.37
CA ALA A 41 17.83 6.46 -18.82
C ALA A 41 17.81 7.15 -17.45
N SER A 42 17.03 8.22 -17.27
CA SER A 42 16.90 8.91 -15.98
C SER A 42 16.23 8.03 -14.92
N SER A 43 15.27 7.18 -15.30
CA SER A 43 14.61 6.23 -14.39
C SER A 43 15.58 5.14 -13.89
N ILE A 44 16.39 4.58 -14.79
CA ILE A 44 17.43 3.60 -14.42
C ILE A 44 18.48 4.25 -13.50
N GLU A 45 18.90 5.48 -13.82
CA GLU A 45 19.84 6.21 -12.98
C GLU A 45 19.28 6.55 -11.60
N ARG A 46 17.98 6.87 -11.49
CA ARG A 46 17.31 7.05 -10.19
C ARG A 46 17.35 5.78 -9.34
N ILE A 47 17.20 4.60 -9.93
CA ILE A 47 17.30 3.32 -9.21
C ILE A 47 18.73 3.08 -8.74
N LYS A 48 19.73 3.27 -9.62
CA LYS A 48 21.15 3.09 -9.27
C LYS A 48 21.61 4.04 -8.18
N THR A 49 21.33 5.33 -8.33
CA THR A 49 21.71 6.37 -7.35
C THR A 49 21.00 6.15 -6.02
N GLY A 50 19.73 5.71 -6.05
CA GLY A 50 18.99 5.32 -4.84
C GLY A 50 19.63 4.15 -4.10
N PHE A 51 20.04 3.09 -4.82
CA PHE A 51 20.74 1.96 -4.20
C PHE A 51 22.13 2.35 -3.69
N ALA A 52 22.87 3.16 -4.43
CA ALA A 52 24.17 3.66 -3.98
C ALA A 52 24.04 4.44 -2.66
N HIS A 53 23.04 5.31 -2.55
CA HIS A 53 22.73 6.03 -1.31
C HIS A 53 22.35 5.08 -0.18
N PHE A 54 21.48 4.10 -0.41
CA PHE A 54 21.15 3.08 0.58
C PHE A 54 22.41 2.33 1.07
N LYS A 55 23.29 1.95 0.14
CA LYS A 55 24.52 1.24 0.45
C LYS A 55 25.42 2.06 1.39
N THR A 56 25.69 3.32 1.06
CA THR A 56 26.61 4.16 1.84
C THR A 56 25.99 4.69 3.13
N GLU A 57 24.71 5.09 3.10
CA GLU A 57 24.07 5.77 4.22
C GLU A 57 23.36 4.84 5.19
N LYS A 58 23.03 3.61 4.78
CA LYS A 58 22.30 2.64 5.62
C LYS A 58 23.07 1.35 5.80
N PHE A 59 23.47 0.68 4.71
CA PHE A 59 24.11 -0.64 4.79
C PHE A 59 25.49 -0.59 5.48
N GLU A 60 26.41 0.20 4.94
CA GLU A 60 27.79 0.30 5.44
C GLU A 60 27.89 0.91 6.84
N LYS A 61 26.90 1.73 7.23
CA LYS A 61 26.84 2.34 8.57
C LYS A 61 26.26 1.41 9.64
N ASN A 62 25.63 0.29 9.27
CA ASN A 62 25.01 -0.64 10.22
C ASN A 62 25.45 -2.11 9.97
N PRO A 63 26.76 -2.41 9.90
CA PRO A 63 27.25 -3.74 9.48
C PRO A 63 26.71 -4.87 10.35
N SER A 64 26.65 -4.68 11.68
CA SER A 64 26.13 -5.71 12.61
C SER A 64 24.65 -6.03 12.36
N LEU A 65 23.83 -5.04 12.01
CA LEU A 65 22.41 -5.28 11.69
C LEU A 65 22.31 -6.14 10.43
N TYR A 66 22.97 -5.74 9.35
CA TYR A 66 22.87 -6.46 8.08
C TYR A 66 23.55 -7.84 8.12
N GLU A 67 24.60 -8.02 8.93
CA GLU A 67 25.19 -9.31 9.23
C GLU A 67 24.18 -10.24 9.94
N GLN A 68 23.47 -9.74 10.96
CA GLN A 68 22.43 -10.52 11.64
C GLN A 68 21.32 -10.94 10.68
N LEU A 69 20.88 -10.04 9.79
CA LEU A 69 19.83 -10.33 8.80
C LEU A 69 20.21 -11.41 7.79
N THR A 70 21.51 -11.72 7.61
CA THR A 70 21.92 -12.85 6.75
C THR A 70 21.53 -14.22 7.31
N ASN A 71 21.32 -14.31 8.63
CA ASN A 71 20.95 -15.56 9.30
C ASN A 71 19.44 -15.85 9.24
N GLY A 72 18.64 -14.92 8.71
CA GLY A 72 17.19 -15.05 8.59
C GLY A 72 16.44 -13.82 9.09
N GLN A 73 15.12 -13.84 8.93
CA GLN A 73 14.22 -12.77 9.38
C GLN A 73 13.38 -13.22 10.58
N HIS A 74 13.18 -12.32 11.55
CA HIS A 74 12.35 -12.56 12.73
C HIS A 74 11.45 -11.36 13.04
N PRO A 75 10.62 -10.90 12.08
CA PRO A 75 9.79 -9.73 12.27
C PRO A 75 8.75 -9.95 13.38
N LYS A 76 8.53 -8.91 14.19
CA LYS A 76 7.48 -8.92 15.23
C LYS A 76 6.13 -8.42 14.71
N PHE A 77 6.15 -7.75 13.56
CA PHE A 77 4.97 -7.16 12.94
C PHE A 77 4.74 -7.76 11.56
N MET A 78 3.47 -8.00 11.23
CA MET A 78 2.98 -8.02 9.87
C MET A 78 2.18 -6.73 9.63
N VAL A 79 2.39 -6.09 8.49
CA VAL A 79 1.70 -4.83 8.16
C VAL A 79 0.99 -4.93 6.82
N PHE A 80 -0.31 -4.69 6.81
CA PHE A 80 -1.08 -4.39 5.61
C PHE A 80 -1.14 -2.88 5.42
N ALA A 81 -0.65 -2.40 4.28
CA ALA A 81 -0.70 -0.99 3.94
C ALA A 81 -1.08 -0.78 2.47
N CYS A 82 -1.50 0.43 2.12
CA CYS A 82 -1.92 0.70 0.76
C CYS A 82 -0.70 0.76 -0.16
N SER A 83 -0.86 0.36 -1.42
CA SER A 83 0.16 0.54 -2.47
C SER A 83 0.42 2.01 -2.82
N ASP A 84 -0.38 2.94 -2.30
CA ASP A 84 -0.22 4.38 -2.47
C ASP A 84 1.21 4.85 -2.15
N SER A 85 1.83 5.59 -3.09
CA SER A 85 3.24 5.97 -3.02
C SER A 85 3.57 6.91 -1.85
N ARG A 86 2.56 7.53 -1.23
CA ARG A 86 2.69 8.49 -0.13
C ARG A 86 2.76 7.81 1.25
N VAL A 87 2.38 6.53 1.34
CA VAL A 87 2.11 5.86 2.62
C VAL A 87 3.01 4.66 2.93
N CYS A 88 4.31 4.76 2.61
CA CYS A 88 5.27 3.70 2.90
C CYS A 88 5.41 3.45 4.43
N PRO A 89 5.04 2.27 4.96
CA PRO A 89 5.05 2.04 6.41
C PRO A 89 6.45 2.13 7.02
N SER A 90 7.49 1.66 6.32
CA SER A 90 8.87 1.79 6.78
C SER A 90 9.29 3.24 7.00
N HIS A 91 8.72 4.17 6.23
CA HIS A 91 9.02 5.60 6.40
C HIS A 91 8.20 6.22 7.53
N ILE A 92 6.90 5.89 7.61
CA ILE A 92 5.95 6.57 8.51
C ILE A 92 6.09 6.08 9.95
N LEU A 93 6.37 4.79 10.12
CA LEU A 93 6.49 4.15 11.43
C LEU A 93 7.95 3.82 11.78
N ASP A 94 8.90 4.30 10.98
CA ASP A 94 10.35 4.10 11.15
C ASP A 94 10.77 2.64 11.35
N PHE A 95 10.09 1.70 10.67
CA PHE A 95 10.49 0.29 10.71
C PHE A 95 11.87 0.10 10.06
N GLN A 96 12.76 -0.52 10.82
CA GLN A 96 14.06 -0.97 10.35
C GLN A 96 13.96 -2.30 9.57
N PRO A 97 14.95 -2.61 8.73
CA PRO A 97 15.02 -3.91 8.07
C PRO A 97 14.95 -5.06 9.08
N GLY A 98 14.01 -5.98 8.87
CA GLY A 98 13.78 -7.14 9.74
C GLY A 98 12.68 -6.98 10.79
N GLU A 99 12.12 -5.78 11.00
CA GLU A 99 11.10 -5.57 12.03
C GLU A 99 9.67 -5.93 11.59
N ALA A 100 9.35 -5.68 10.31
CA ALA A 100 8.00 -5.85 9.77
C ALA A 100 7.97 -6.63 8.45
N PHE A 101 7.09 -7.64 8.37
CA PHE A 101 6.73 -8.35 7.15
C PHE A 101 5.55 -7.64 6.48
N MET A 102 5.75 -7.08 5.29
CA MET A 102 4.80 -6.13 4.69
C MET A 102 4.02 -6.73 3.51
N VAL A 103 2.71 -6.48 3.51
CA VAL A 103 1.82 -6.69 2.37
C VAL A 103 1.28 -5.33 1.93
N ARG A 104 1.43 -5.00 0.65
CA ARG A 104 0.91 -3.76 0.07
C ARG A 104 -0.04 -4.06 -1.08
N ASN A 105 -1.27 -3.55 -0.99
CA ASN A 105 -2.30 -3.72 -2.01
C ASN A 105 -3.20 -2.47 -2.08
N ILE A 106 -4.16 -2.46 -3.02
CA ILE A 106 -5.07 -1.32 -3.18
C ILE A 106 -5.95 -1.22 -1.92
N ALA A 107 -5.91 -0.05 -1.27
CA ALA A 107 -6.68 0.25 -0.06
C ALA A 107 -6.45 -0.70 1.14
N ASN A 108 -5.24 -1.26 1.26
CA ASN A 108 -4.78 -2.02 2.45
C ASN A 108 -5.79 -3.08 2.94
N MET A 109 -6.50 -3.70 2.00
CA MET A 109 -7.61 -4.60 2.32
C MET A 109 -7.11 -6.00 2.65
N VAL A 110 -7.73 -6.61 3.64
CA VAL A 110 -7.61 -8.05 3.90
C VAL A 110 -8.93 -8.71 3.47
N PRO A 111 -8.95 -9.52 2.39
CA PRO A 111 -10.12 -10.33 2.05
C PRO A 111 -10.39 -11.42 3.09
N PRO A 112 -11.61 -11.99 3.13
CA PRO A 112 -11.88 -13.18 3.92
C PRO A 112 -11.11 -14.41 3.39
N TYR A 113 -11.00 -15.43 4.22
CA TYR A 113 -10.38 -16.70 3.89
C TYR A 113 -11.03 -17.35 2.66
N ASP A 114 -10.27 -17.44 1.57
CA ASP A 114 -10.67 -18.13 0.34
C ASP A 114 -9.42 -18.74 -0.31
N LYS A 115 -9.43 -20.06 -0.47
CA LYS A 115 -8.30 -20.82 -1.04
C LYS A 115 -8.16 -20.69 -2.56
N ILE A 116 -9.13 -20.08 -3.23
CA ILE A 116 -9.18 -19.96 -4.69
C ILE A 116 -8.95 -18.51 -5.10
N LYS A 117 -9.71 -17.57 -4.52
CA LYS A 117 -9.72 -16.17 -4.97
C LYS A 117 -8.58 -15.32 -4.40
N TYR A 118 -8.18 -15.55 -3.16
CA TYR A 118 -7.33 -14.63 -2.40
C TYR A 118 -6.04 -15.29 -1.92
N THR A 119 -5.49 -16.19 -2.72
CA THR A 119 -4.30 -17.00 -2.39
C THR A 119 -3.08 -16.14 -2.07
N GLY A 120 -2.90 -14.99 -2.72
CA GLY A 120 -1.79 -14.08 -2.42
C GLY A 120 -1.81 -13.54 -0.98
N VAL A 121 -2.97 -13.07 -0.50
CA VAL A 121 -3.11 -12.60 0.88
C VAL A 121 -3.08 -13.77 1.86
N GLY A 122 -3.74 -14.88 1.54
CA GLY A 122 -3.74 -16.07 2.37
C GLY A 122 -2.35 -16.66 2.60
N ALA A 123 -1.54 -16.75 1.54
CA ALA A 123 -0.16 -17.24 1.64
C ALA A 123 0.72 -16.31 2.48
N ALA A 124 0.58 -14.99 2.32
CA ALA A 124 1.34 -14.02 3.12
C ALA A 124 0.98 -14.11 4.62
N LEU A 125 -0.31 -14.24 4.94
CA LEU A 125 -0.80 -14.43 6.30
C LEU A 125 -0.31 -15.75 6.91
N GLU A 126 -0.44 -16.85 6.17
CA GLU A 126 -0.01 -18.17 6.61
C GLU A 126 1.50 -18.17 6.90
N TYR A 127 2.30 -17.58 6.01
CA TYR A 127 3.74 -17.46 6.22
C TYR A 127 4.09 -16.62 7.44
N ALA A 128 3.51 -15.42 7.58
CA ALA A 128 3.79 -14.53 8.69
C ALA A 128 3.42 -15.15 10.06
N VAL A 129 2.24 -15.78 10.15
CA VAL A 129 1.72 -16.30 11.43
C VAL A 129 2.30 -17.67 11.75
N LEU A 130 2.33 -18.60 10.79
CA LEU A 130 2.75 -19.98 11.06
C LEU A 130 4.26 -20.19 10.95
N HIS A 131 4.97 -19.43 10.11
CA HIS A 131 6.40 -19.62 9.91
C HIS A 131 7.25 -18.55 10.60
N LEU A 132 6.94 -17.27 10.39
CA LEU A 132 7.71 -16.17 11.00
C LEU A 132 7.32 -15.89 12.46
N LYS A 133 6.16 -16.38 12.89
CA LYS A 133 5.62 -16.20 14.25
C LYS A 133 5.53 -14.72 14.64
N VAL A 134 5.01 -13.89 13.74
CA VAL A 134 4.73 -12.48 14.06
C VAL A 134 3.77 -12.38 15.25
N GLU A 135 3.96 -11.35 16.08
CA GLU A 135 3.17 -11.15 17.31
C GLU A 135 2.07 -10.11 17.09
N ASN A 136 2.16 -9.34 16.01
CA ASN A 136 1.25 -8.24 15.71
C ASN A 136 0.87 -8.25 14.23
N ILE A 137 -0.42 -8.08 13.92
CA ILE A 137 -0.87 -7.67 12.58
C ILE A 137 -1.44 -6.25 12.68
N LEU A 138 -0.88 -5.33 11.91
CA LEU A 138 -1.39 -3.96 11.74
C LEU A 138 -2.04 -3.82 10.36
N VAL A 139 -3.32 -3.44 10.30
CA VAL A 139 -3.97 -2.97 9.08
C VAL A 139 -3.99 -1.45 9.10
N MET A 140 -3.21 -0.82 8.21
CA MET A 140 -2.98 0.62 8.17
C MET A 140 -3.75 1.27 7.01
N GLY A 141 -4.90 1.86 7.34
CA GLY A 141 -5.64 2.78 6.48
C GLY A 141 -4.95 4.14 6.37
N HIS A 142 -5.40 4.97 5.43
CA HIS A 142 -4.86 6.32 5.27
C HIS A 142 -5.83 7.31 4.65
N SER A 143 -5.57 8.60 4.84
CA SER A 143 -6.34 9.69 4.27
C SER A 143 -6.27 9.74 2.74
N CYS A 144 -7.35 10.19 2.11
CA CYS A 144 -7.46 10.41 0.67
C CYS A 144 -7.08 9.18 -0.17
N CYS A 145 -7.57 8.01 0.26
CA CYS A 145 -7.28 6.73 -0.39
C CYS A 145 -8.03 6.59 -1.71
N GLY A 146 -7.28 6.43 -2.81
CA GLY A 146 -7.85 6.26 -4.14
C GLY A 146 -8.75 5.02 -4.28
N GLY A 147 -8.38 3.91 -3.63
CA GLY A 147 -9.19 2.68 -3.66
C GLY A 147 -10.52 2.82 -2.91
N ILE A 148 -10.53 3.52 -1.77
CA ILE A 148 -11.76 3.81 -1.03
C ILE A 148 -12.64 4.80 -1.78
N LYS A 149 -12.04 5.83 -2.40
CA LYS A 149 -12.77 6.72 -3.32
C LYS A 149 -13.39 5.93 -4.48
N GLY A 150 -12.66 4.97 -5.05
CA GLY A 150 -13.16 4.05 -6.07
C GLY A 150 -14.37 3.26 -5.60
N LEU A 151 -14.28 2.63 -4.42
CA LEU A 151 -15.38 1.90 -3.78
C LEU A 151 -16.64 2.78 -3.61
N MET A 152 -16.45 4.01 -3.13
CA MET A 152 -17.55 4.97 -2.93
C MET A 152 -18.24 5.35 -4.24
N SER A 153 -17.48 5.42 -5.34
CA SER A 153 -17.99 5.75 -6.68
C SER A 153 -18.69 4.59 -7.41
N ILE A 154 -18.59 3.34 -6.92
CA ILE A 154 -19.28 2.21 -7.54
C ILE A 154 -20.80 2.46 -7.51
N PRO A 155 -21.49 2.44 -8.66
CA PRO A 155 -22.93 2.62 -8.72
C PRO A 155 -23.65 1.41 -8.09
N ASP A 156 -24.83 1.66 -7.52
CA ASP A 156 -25.61 0.62 -6.85
C ASP A 156 -26.40 -0.25 -7.86
N ASP A 157 -26.27 0.01 -9.18
CA ASP A 157 -26.94 -0.69 -10.28
C ASP A 157 -26.22 -1.97 -10.75
N GLY A 158 -25.07 -2.28 -10.16
CA GLY A 158 -24.27 -3.47 -10.47
C GLY A 158 -23.40 -3.35 -11.72
N SER A 159 -23.36 -2.20 -12.38
CA SER A 159 -22.45 -1.96 -13.49
C SER A 159 -20.98 -1.88 -13.03
N THR A 160 -20.07 -2.37 -13.87
CA THR A 160 -18.63 -2.34 -13.64
C THR A 160 -17.93 -1.63 -14.78
N SER A 161 -17.00 -0.75 -14.44
CA SER A 161 -16.19 0.05 -15.37
C SER A 161 -14.71 -0.37 -15.39
N SER A 162 -14.33 -1.36 -14.58
CA SER A 162 -12.95 -1.81 -14.44
C SER A 162 -12.82 -3.34 -14.46
N ASP A 163 -11.69 -3.84 -14.96
CA ASP A 163 -11.46 -5.29 -15.07
C ASP A 163 -11.23 -5.97 -13.71
N PHE A 164 -10.62 -5.25 -12.75
CA PHE A 164 -10.20 -5.83 -11.46
C PHE A 164 -10.47 -4.94 -10.25
N ILE A 165 -10.48 -3.61 -10.43
CA ILE A 165 -10.44 -2.65 -9.32
C ILE A 165 -11.72 -2.76 -8.50
N GLU A 166 -12.88 -2.73 -9.16
CA GLU A 166 -14.18 -2.81 -8.49
C GLU A 166 -14.36 -4.12 -7.74
N ASP A 167 -13.97 -5.25 -8.35
CA ASP A 167 -14.04 -6.57 -7.70
C ASP A 167 -13.10 -6.69 -6.50
N TRP A 168 -11.93 -6.05 -6.56
CA TRP A 168 -11.04 -5.96 -5.42
C TRP A 168 -11.62 -5.10 -4.30
N VAL A 169 -12.00 -3.85 -4.58
CA VAL A 169 -12.43 -2.92 -3.51
C VAL A 169 -13.78 -3.32 -2.90
N LYS A 170 -14.58 -4.15 -3.60
CA LYS A 170 -15.81 -4.74 -3.05
C LYS A 170 -15.59 -5.59 -1.79
N ILE A 171 -14.36 -6.01 -1.48
CA ILE A 171 -14.00 -6.67 -0.20
C ILE A 171 -14.53 -5.87 1.00
N CYS A 172 -14.50 -4.53 0.93
CA CYS A 172 -14.97 -3.64 1.99
C CYS A 172 -16.34 -3.01 1.71
N SER A 173 -17.20 -3.61 0.88
CA SER A 173 -18.54 -3.06 0.59
C SER A 173 -19.40 -2.90 1.86
N SER A 174 -19.21 -3.76 2.86
CA SER A 174 -19.88 -3.62 4.17
C SER A 174 -19.51 -2.32 4.88
N ALA A 175 -18.27 -1.84 4.76
CA ALA A 175 -17.86 -0.54 5.29
C ALA A 175 -18.59 0.62 4.60
N LYS A 176 -18.64 0.60 3.25
CA LYS A 176 -19.42 1.59 2.47
C LYS A 176 -20.88 1.61 2.90
N ASN A 177 -21.51 0.44 2.97
CA ASN A 177 -22.94 0.33 3.30
C ASN A 177 -23.24 0.82 4.72
N LYS A 178 -22.42 0.43 5.70
CA LYS A 178 -22.53 0.90 7.08
C LYS A 178 -22.41 2.42 7.16
N VAL A 179 -21.37 3.00 6.54
CA VAL A 179 -21.16 4.44 6.60
C VAL A 179 -22.26 5.21 5.88
N LYS A 180 -22.71 4.77 4.70
CA LYS A 180 -23.85 5.37 3.99
C LYS A 180 -25.13 5.36 4.86
N ALA A 181 -25.35 4.31 5.64
CA ALA A 181 -26.52 4.19 6.50
C ALA A 181 -26.43 5.05 7.77
N GLU A 182 -25.29 5.03 8.46
CA GLU A 182 -25.09 5.70 9.76
C GLU A 182 -24.72 7.19 9.62
N PHE A 183 -24.06 7.58 8.54
CA PHE A 183 -23.49 8.92 8.33
C PHE A 183 -24.02 9.59 7.06
N LYS A 184 -25.29 9.38 6.74
CA LYS A 184 -25.96 9.91 5.53
C LYS A 184 -25.91 11.44 5.40
N ASP A 185 -25.83 12.15 6.54
CA ASP A 185 -25.89 13.62 6.60
C ASP A 185 -24.50 14.28 6.47
N LEU A 186 -23.42 13.49 6.51
CA LEU A 186 -22.07 13.99 6.28
C LEU A 186 -21.82 14.27 4.80
N ASP A 187 -20.88 15.17 4.53
CA ASP A 187 -20.48 15.41 3.14
C ASP A 187 -19.76 14.17 2.55
N PRO A 188 -19.71 14.03 1.21
CA PRO A 188 -19.10 12.86 0.58
C PRO A 188 -17.62 12.64 0.92
N ALA A 189 -16.87 13.70 1.21
CA ALA A 189 -15.45 13.59 1.57
C ALA A 189 -15.30 13.07 3.02
N GLU A 190 -16.13 13.56 3.93
CA GLU A 190 -16.21 13.06 5.31
C GLU A 190 -16.68 11.61 5.36
N GLN A 191 -17.65 11.23 4.53
CA GLN A 191 -18.04 9.82 4.37
C GLN A 191 -16.87 8.96 3.86
N CYS A 192 -16.08 9.44 2.90
CA CYS A 192 -14.88 8.72 2.46
C CYS A 192 -13.92 8.50 3.63
N THR A 193 -13.65 9.51 4.45
CA THR A 193 -12.79 9.37 5.65
C THR A 193 -13.34 8.32 6.62
N LYS A 194 -14.66 8.29 6.84
CA LYS A 194 -15.28 7.26 7.68
C LYS A 194 -15.14 5.86 7.07
N VAL A 195 -15.30 5.72 5.75
CA VAL A 195 -15.10 4.43 5.06
C VAL A 195 -13.64 3.99 5.09
N GLU A 196 -12.67 4.91 5.01
CA GLU A 196 -11.25 4.56 5.14
C GLU A 196 -10.94 3.87 6.49
N MET A 197 -11.50 4.37 7.59
CA MET A 197 -11.36 3.76 8.92
C MET A 197 -12.20 2.48 9.06
N GLU A 198 -13.43 2.47 8.56
CA GLU A 198 -14.29 1.29 8.67
C GLU A 198 -13.82 0.12 7.79
N ALA A 199 -13.16 0.39 6.66
CA ALA A 199 -12.53 -0.62 5.83
C ALA A 199 -11.37 -1.34 6.56
N VAL A 200 -10.67 -0.63 7.45
CA VAL A 200 -9.71 -1.24 8.38
C VAL A 200 -10.43 -2.21 9.31
N ASN A 201 -11.55 -1.81 9.90
CA ASN A 201 -12.34 -2.70 10.78
C ASN A 201 -12.88 -3.94 10.05
N VAL A 202 -13.36 -3.80 8.81
CA VAL A 202 -13.78 -4.94 7.98
C VAL A 202 -12.60 -5.88 7.72
N SER A 203 -11.43 -5.34 7.43
CA SER A 203 -10.21 -6.13 7.23
C SER A 203 -9.76 -6.85 8.51
N LEU A 204 -9.89 -6.21 9.67
CA LEU A 204 -9.65 -6.83 10.98
C LEU A 204 -10.64 -7.98 11.25
N GLY A 205 -11.90 -7.83 10.88
CA GLY A 205 -12.88 -8.91 10.94
C GLY A 205 -12.53 -10.06 9.99
N ASN A 206 -12.13 -9.75 8.76
CA ASN A 206 -11.73 -10.75 7.77
C ASN A 206 -10.49 -11.54 8.21
N LEU A 207 -9.55 -10.94 8.92
CA LEU A 207 -8.39 -11.65 9.50
C LEU A 207 -8.83 -12.82 10.39
N LEU A 208 -9.93 -12.69 11.14
CA LEU A 208 -10.45 -13.74 12.00
C LEU A 208 -11.10 -14.89 11.25
N THR A 209 -11.35 -14.74 9.94
CA THR A 209 -11.84 -15.86 9.12
C THR A 209 -10.73 -16.85 8.74
N TYR A 210 -9.46 -16.49 8.97
CA TYR A 210 -8.32 -17.37 8.79
C TYR A 210 -8.11 -18.21 10.05
N PRO A 211 -8.28 -19.55 10.01
CA PRO A 211 -8.27 -20.38 11.23
C PRO A 211 -6.99 -20.25 12.08
N PHE A 212 -5.83 -20.08 11.43
CA PHE A 212 -4.55 -19.93 12.12
C PHE A 212 -4.37 -18.53 12.75
N VAL A 213 -5.03 -17.50 12.22
CA VAL A 213 -5.04 -16.16 12.83
C VAL A 213 -5.94 -16.18 14.06
N GLU A 214 -7.16 -16.69 13.91
CA GLU A 214 -8.12 -16.83 15.01
C GLU A 214 -7.51 -17.60 16.17
N ALA A 215 -6.93 -18.78 15.90
CA ALA A 215 -6.27 -19.59 16.92
C ALA A 215 -5.11 -18.84 17.61
N ALA A 216 -4.30 -18.08 16.87
CA ALA A 216 -3.20 -17.31 17.45
C ALA A 216 -3.68 -16.14 18.33
N VAL A 217 -4.78 -15.49 17.96
CA VAL A 217 -5.43 -14.45 18.77
C VAL A 217 -6.01 -15.05 20.05
N MET A 218 -6.74 -16.17 19.96
CA MET A 218 -7.31 -16.87 21.12
C MET A 218 -6.21 -17.34 22.09
N ASN A 219 -5.08 -17.79 21.57
CA ASN A 219 -3.92 -18.19 22.37
C ASN A 219 -3.09 -17.01 22.88
N ARG A 220 -3.47 -15.76 22.59
CA ARG A 220 -2.75 -14.54 22.99
C ARG A 220 -1.31 -14.46 22.48
N THR A 221 -1.00 -15.19 21.41
CA THR A 221 0.30 -15.12 20.72
C THR A 221 0.29 -14.11 19.57
N LEU A 222 -0.88 -13.62 19.19
CA LEU A 222 -1.05 -12.63 18.12
C LEU A 222 -2.05 -11.55 18.52
N SER A 223 -1.71 -10.29 18.25
CA SER A 223 -2.59 -9.13 18.46
C SER A 223 -2.95 -8.46 17.13
N LEU A 224 -4.22 -8.17 16.90
CA LEU A 224 -4.70 -7.45 15.72
C LEU A 224 -4.91 -5.97 16.03
N LYS A 225 -4.38 -5.09 15.18
CA LYS A 225 -4.41 -3.64 15.35
C LYS A 225 -4.87 -2.96 14.07
N GLY A 226 -5.76 -1.98 14.22
CA GLY A 226 -6.08 -1.03 13.17
C GLY A 226 -5.27 0.24 13.33
N GLY A 227 -4.88 0.85 12.22
CA GLY A 227 -4.24 2.15 12.21
C GLY A 227 -4.80 3.03 11.10
N TYR A 228 -4.78 4.34 11.30
CA TYR A 228 -5.18 5.31 10.30
C TYR A 228 -4.18 6.45 10.23
N TYR A 229 -3.47 6.54 9.10
CA TYR A 229 -2.51 7.62 8.85
C TYR A 229 -3.15 8.75 8.03
N ASN A 230 -3.30 9.91 8.67
CA ASN A 230 -3.72 11.12 7.98
C ASN A 230 -2.50 11.95 7.55
N PHE A 231 -2.05 11.78 6.31
CA PHE A 231 -0.91 12.56 5.80
C PHE A 231 -1.24 14.03 5.53
N VAL A 232 -2.52 14.41 5.49
CA VAL A 232 -2.93 15.82 5.35
C VAL A 232 -2.66 16.58 6.65
N LYS A 233 -2.86 15.91 7.79
CA LYS A 233 -2.69 16.50 9.13
C LYS A 233 -1.45 15.99 9.87
N ALA A 234 -0.72 15.05 9.28
CA ALA A 234 0.38 14.31 9.92
C ALA A 234 -0.01 13.68 11.28
N THR A 235 -1.17 13.04 11.34
CA THR A 235 -1.64 12.32 12.53
C THR A 235 -1.73 10.82 12.27
N PHE A 236 -1.57 10.02 13.32
CA PHE A 236 -1.71 8.57 13.26
C PHE A 236 -2.58 8.08 14.41
N ASP A 237 -3.75 7.55 14.09
CA ASP A 237 -4.64 6.90 15.05
C ASP A 237 -4.35 5.40 15.08
N ILE A 238 -4.43 4.78 16.25
CA ILE A 238 -4.22 3.33 16.42
C ILE A 238 -5.22 2.75 17.42
N TRP A 239 -5.73 1.56 17.13
CA TRP A 239 -6.63 0.82 18.01
C TRP A 239 -6.37 -0.69 17.95
N CYS A 240 -6.74 -1.39 19.01
CA CYS A 240 -6.67 -2.85 19.09
C CYS A 240 -8.06 -3.45 18.86
N LEU A 241 -8.11 -4.62 18.23
CA LEU A 241 -9.32 -5.43 18.25
C LEU A 241 -9.33 -6.26 19.53
N ASP A 242 -10.18 -5.88 20.49
CA ASP A 242 -10.32 -6.60 21.75
C ASP A 242 -11.17 -7.87 21.56
N HIS A 243 -10.49 -9.01 21.37
CA HIS A 243 -11.14 -10.33 21.36
C HIS A 243 -11.25 -10.88 22.80
N GLY A 244 -11.96 -10.16 23.66
CA GLY A 244 -12.28 -10.61 25.02
C GLY A 244 -13.42 -11.62 24.98
N VAL A 245 -13.12 -12.92 25.07
CA VAL A 245 -14.13 -13.91 25.46
C VAL A 245 -14.53 -13.57 26.90
N SER A 246 -15.74 -13.04 27.10
CA SER A 246 -16.34 -13.04 28.43
C SER A 246 -16.47 -14.50 28.86
N PRO A 247 -15.93 -14.93 30.02
CA PRO A 247 -16.15 -16.29 30.47
C PRO A 247 -17.66 -16.50 30.59
N SER A 248 -18.17 -17.50 29.86
CA SER A 248 -19.53 -17.97 30.03
C SER A 248 -19.69 -18.36 31.50
N LEU A 249 -20.48 -17.59 32.23
CA LEU A 249 -20.97 -17.99 33.55
C LEU A 249 -21.88 -19.20 33.33
N THR A 250 -21.31 -20.40 33.41
CA THR A 250 -22.11 -21.61 33.61
C THR A 250 -22.63 -21.55 35.04
N VAL A 251 -23.84 -21.00 35.21
CA VAL A 251 -24.63 -21.25 36.41
C VAL A 251 -25.27 -22.61 36.20
N VAL A 252 -24.74 -23.61 36.92
CA VAL A 252 -25.24 -24.97 37.22
C VAL A 252 -26.25 -25.55 36.23
#